data_AF-A0A7R9AIS0-F1
#
_entry.id   AF-A0A7R9AIS0-F1
#
_cell.length_a   1.000
_cell.length_b   1.000
_cell.length_c   1.000
_cell.angle_alpha   90.00
_cell.angle_beta   90.00
_cell.angle_gamma   90.00
#
_symmetry.space_group_name_H-M   'P 1'
#
loop_
_entity.id
_entity.type
_entity.pdbx_description
1 polymer ?
#
loop_
_entity_poly.entity_id
_entity_poly.type
_entity_poly.pdbx_seq_one_letter_code
_entity_poly.pdbx_strand_id
1 'polypeptide(L)' 'MKLNVSYPATGTQKLFEIDDERKVRVFYEKRMGQEVEADPLGEEWKGYVVRVAGGNDKQGFPMKQ' A
#
# COMPACT_ATOMS: atom_id res chain seq x y z
N MET A 1 5.97 -7.12 -4.25
CA MET A 1 5.14 -5.98 -4.70
C MET A 1 5.82 -4.67 -4.32
N LYS A 2 5.66 -3.61 -5.11
CA LYS A 2 6.20 -2.29 -4.78
C LYS A 2 5.09 -1.42 -4.20
N LEU A 3 5.27 -0.91 -2.99
CA LEU A 3 4.35 0.01 -2.30
C LEU A 3 4.96 1.40 -2.30
N ASN A 4 4.38 2.33 -3.06
CA ASN A 4 4.71 3.75 -2.91
C ASN A 4 3.80 4.35 -1.85
N VAL A 5 4.36 4.67 -0.68
CA VAL A 5 3.61 5.20 0.46
C VAL A 5 3.95 6.67 0.65
N SER A 6 2.92 7.51 0.64
CA SER A 6 3.03 8.94 0.90
C SER A 6 2.66 9.27 2.35
N TYR A 7 3.34 10.25 2.92
CA TYR A 7 3.02 10.84 4.22
C TYR A 7 2.69 12.33 4.03
N PRO A 8 1.41 12.68 3.83
CA PRO A 8 1.00 14.03 3.46
C PRO A 8 1.41 15.12 4.47
N ALA A 9 1.49 14.80 5.75
CA ALA A 9 1.84 15.76 6.80
C ALA A 9 3.23 16.38 6.60
N THR A 10 4.17 15.66 5.99
CA THR A 10 5.51 16.17 5.64
C THR A 10 5.73 16.29 4.14
N GLY A 11 4.72 15.99 3.32
CA GLY A 11 4.82 16.03 1.86
C GLY A 11 5.84 15.05 1.26
N THR A 12 6.21 13.99 2.00
CA THR A 12 7.21 13.02 1.56
C THR A 12 6.56 11.73 1.07
N GLN A 13 7.29 10.96 0.28
CA GLN A 13 6.91 9.62 -0.14
C GLN A 13 8.12 8.70 -0.16
N LYS A 14 7.91 7.41 0.06
CA LYS A 14 8.95 6.39 0.01
C LYS A 14 8.42 5.12 -0.67
N LEU A 15 9.25 4.53 -1.53
CA LEU A 15 9.00 3.25 -2.15
C LEU A 15 9.51 2.13 -1.23
N PHE A 16 8.65 1.15 -0.96
CA PHE A 16 8.97 -0.05 -0.22
C PHE A 16 8.81 -1.26 -1.14
N GLU A 17 9.83 -2.10 -1.20
CA GLU A 17 9.77 -3.39 -1.89
C GLU A 17 9.46 -4.47 -0.86
N ILE A 18 8.32 -5.15 -1.02
CA ILE A 18 7.89 -6.23 -0.15
C ILE A 18 7.80 -7.50 -0.97
N ASP A 19 8.73 -8.43 -0.76
CA ASP A 19 8.79 -9.68 -1.52
C ASP A 19 7.87 -10.77 -0.97
N ASP A 20 7.57 -10.75 0.33
CA ASP A 20 6.67 -11.72 0.95
C ASP A 20 5.22 -11.45 0.55
N GLU A 21 4.69 -12.34 -0.29
CA GLU A 21 3.32 -12.28 -0.78
C GLU A 21 2.29 -12.33 0.37
N ARG A 22 2.58 -13.05 1.45
CA ARG A 22 1.65 -13.20 2.58
C ARG A 22 1.37 -11.86 3.26
N LYS A 23 2.39 -11.00 3.34
CA LYS A 23 2.28 -9.66 3.93
C LYS A 23 1.38 -8.74 3.08
N VAL A 24 1.52 -8.79 1.75
CA VAL A 24 0.78 -7.90 0.86
C VAL A 24 -0.65 -8.34 0.57
N ARG A 25 -1.06 -9.55 0.97
CA ARG A 25 -2.44 -10.05 0.85
C ARG A 25 -3.48 -9.17 1.55
N VAL A 26 -3.08 -8.39 2.54
CA VAL A 26 -3.97 -7.45 3.23
C VAL A 26 -4.59 -6.41 2.30
N PHE A 27 -3.93 -6.13 1.16
CA PHE A 27 -4.43 -5.22 0.12
C PHE A 27 -5.36 -5.89 -0.91
N TYR A 28 -5.53 -7.20 -0.86
CA TYR A 28 -6.35 -7.91 -1.85
C TYR A 28 -7.83 -7.67 -1.57
N GLU A 29 -8.63 -7.62 -2.64
CA GLU A 29 -10.07 -7.30 -2.60
C GLU A 29 -10.40 -5.90 -2.03
N LYS A 30 -9.37 -5.06 -1.82
CA LYS A 30 -9.55 -3.67 -1.41
C LYS A 30 -9.71 -2.76 -2.62
N ARG A 31 -10.71 -1.88 -2.57
CA ARG A 31 -10.97 -0.85 -3.59
C ARG A 31 -10.16 0.41 -3.30
N MET A 32 -9.93 1.22 -4.33
CA MET A 32 -9.42 2.58 -4.15
C MET A 32 -10.29 3.36 -3.16
N GLY A 33 -9.64 4.09 -2.25
CA GLY A 33 -10.28 4.85 -1.17
C GLY A 33 -10.49 4.07 0.13
N GLN A 34 -10.37 2.74 0.12
CA GLN A 34 -10.49 1.95 1.35
C GLN A 34 -9.25 2.04 2.23
N GLU A 35 -9.49 1.99 3.54
CA GLU A 35 -8.46 1.92 4.57
C GLU A 35 -8.09 0.47 4.88
N VAL A 36 -6.80 0.27 5.18
CA VAL A 36 -6.19 -1.03 5.42
C VAL A 36 -5.21 -0.90 6.58
N GLU A 37 -5.31 -1.78 7.56
CA GLU A 37 -4.33 -1.89 8.64
C GLU A 37 -3.00 -2.44 8.09
N ALA A 38 -1.91 -1.75 8.37
CA ALA A 38 -0.59 -2.09 7.82
C ALA A 38 0.23 -3.02 8.73
N ASP A 39 -0.26 -3.35 9.93
CA ASP A 39 0.39 -4.25 10.90
C ASP A 39 0.93 -5.56 10.27
N PRO A 40 0.24 -6.23 9.31
CA PRO A 40 0.76 -7.44 8.69
C PRO A 40 2.04 -7.27 7.86
N LEU A 41 2.43 -6.03 7.51
CA LEU A 41 3.65 -5.76 6.74
C LEU A 41 4.93 -5.92 7.57
N GLY A 42 4.85 -5.72 8.89
CA GLY A 42 5.98 -5.81 9.79
C GLY A 42 5.81 -4.95 11.04
N GLU A 43 6.72 -5.11 12.00
CA GLU A 43 6.71 -4.35 13.25
C GLU A 43 6.85 -2.84 13.02
N GLU A 44 7.58 -2.43 11.98
CA GLU A 44 7.75 -1.03 11.60
C GLU A 44 6.47 -0.36 11.08
N TRP A 45 5.46 -1.17 10.71
CA TRP A 45 4.15 -0.73 10.25
C TRP A 45 3.06 -0.81 11.31
N LYS A 46 3.40 -1.25 12.52
CA LYS A 46 2.44 -1.45 13.60
C LYS A 46 1.72 -0.16 13.98
N GLY A 47 0.39 -0.21 14.04
CA GLY A 47 -0.47 0.92 14.37
C GLY A 47 -0.72 1.89 13.20
N TYR A 48 -0.15 1.63 12.02
CA TYR A 48 -0.44 2.43 10.84
C TYR A 48 -1.69 1.92 10.12
N VAL A 49 -2.56 2.85 9.74
CA VAL A 49 -3.64 2.62 8.79
C VAL A 49 -3.29 3.37 7.51
N VAL A 50 -3.33 2.66 6.38
CA VAL A 50 -3.04 3.23 5.06
C VAL A 50 -4.30 3.23 4.20
N ARG A 51 -4.45 4.26 3.38
CA ARG A 51 -5.55 4.35 2.40
C ARG A 51 -5.03 3.98 1.03
N VAL A 52 -5.71 3.08 0.33
CA VAL A 52 -5.38 2.70 -1.06
C VAL A 52 -5.69 3.86 -1.99
N ALA A 53 -4.69 4.63 -2.37
CA ALA A 53 -4.86 5.80 -3.26
C ALA A 53 -4.95 5.42 -4.75
N GLY A 54 -4.47 4.22 -5.12
CA GLY A 54 -4.37 3.75 -6.50
C GLY A 54 -3.23 2.76 -6.67
N GLY A 55 -2.91 2.45 -7.91
CA GLY A 55 -1.81 1.56 -8.26
C GLY A 55 -1.76 1.28 -9.76
N ASN A 56 -0.71 0.61 -10.19
CA ASN A 56 -0.55 0.11 -11.55
C ASN A 56 -0.38 -1.41 -11.51
N ASP A 57 -0.87 -2.09 -12.53
CA ASP A 57 -0.58 -3.51 -12.73
C ASP A 57 0.82 -3.72 -13.35
N LYS A 58 1.19 -4.97 -13.64
CA LYS A 58 2.47 -5.31 -14.26
C LYS A 58 2.64 -4.76 -15.68
N GLN A 59 1.55 -4.49 -16.39
CA GLN A 59 1.54 -3.93 -17.74
C GLN A 59 1.51 -2.39 -17.71
N GLY A 60 1.41 -1.79 -16.51
CA GLY A 60 1.40 -0.36 -16.30
C GLY A 60 0.00 0.26 -16.34
N PHE A 61 -1.07 -0.53 -16.51
CA PHE A 61 -2.42 0.02 -16.53
C PHE A 61 -2.79 0.56 -15.14
N PRO A 62 -3.24 1.83 -15.04
CA PRO A 62 -3.61 2.42 -13.78
C PRO A 62 -4.97 1.89 -13.31
N MET A 63 -5.13 1.76 -12.00
CA MET A 63 -6.46 1.60 -11.40
C MET A 63 -7.32 2.83 -11.73
N LYS A 64 -8.60 2.58 -12.01
CA LYS A 64 -9.61 3.62 -12.19
C LYS A 64 -10.75 3.35 -11.19
N GLN A 65 -11.20 4.40 -10.51
CA GLN A 65 -12.35 4.33 -9.62
C GLN A 65 -13.65 4.18 -10.41
#